data_AF-A0A952XGD4-F1
#
_entry.id   AF-A0A952XGD4-F1
#
_cell.length_a   1.000
_cell.length_b   1.000
_cell.length_c   1.000
_cell.angle_alpha   90.00
_cell.angle_beta   90.00
_cell.angle_gamma   90.00
#
_symmetry.space_group_name_H-M   'P 1'
#
loop_
_entity.id
_entity.type
_entity.pdbx_description
1 polymer ?
#
loop_
_entity_poly.entity_id
_entity_poly.type
_entity_poly.pdbx_seq_one_letter_code
_entity_poly.pdbx_strand_id
1 'polypeptide(L)'
;MTTHIRDLISSRRALLGGMAGLPLLNLGACATVLGEPAPEALSFASVAATNADTITLPPGYAWRSLIAWGDPLFQGMPPFDPTAQSRADQELRFGQNNDMIALFAANYAFPPQRDPRLMLMCVNQEYFEPALMFPNISDLRSLTRAHLDACLAATGVTVLTLEHGEYGWRVVRDAAPGAGFNRRITPFTPVLFSGPAARHPWIEAAGAIVNRVEPAPHPTDASAAIRCGTYGNCAGGQTPWGTYLSAEENFHVLFTATDANAAPLREAMRDPAFVLDCANFGTPMAFGMGALGPPQFDMSANPYGQAL
;
A
#
# COMPACT_ATOMS: atom_id res chain seq x y z
N MET A 1 24.59 -23.08 19.16
CA MET A 1 23.98 -21.86 18.57
C MET A 1 22.48 -21.78 18.89
N THR A 2 22.10 -22.10 20.14
CA THR A 2 20.69 -22.24 20.59
C THR A 2 20.42 -21.51 21.92
N THR A 3 21.43 -20.82 22.47
CA THR A 3 21.36 -20.08 23.74
C THR A 3 20.81 -18.67 23.54
N HIS A 4 21.07 -18.03 22.39
CA HIS A 4 20.88 -16.59 22.19
C HIS A 4 19.42 -16.11 22.09
N ILE A 5 18.48 -16.99 21.72
CA ILE A 5 17.05 -16.64 21.57
C ILE A 5 16.29 -16.73 22.89
N ARG A 6 16.65 -17.67 23.78
CA ARG A 6 16.01 -17.78 25.10
C ARG A 6 16.38 -16.61 26.01
N ASP A 7 17.61 -16.11 25.89
CA ASP A 7 18.07 -14.95 26.65
C ASP A 7 17.30 -13.66 26.26
N LEU A 8 16.93 -13.52 24.98
CA LEU A 8 16.12 -12.38 24.49
C LEU A 8 14.68 -12.38 25.01
N ILE A 9 14.10 -13.56 25.25
CA ILE A 9 12.73 -13.71 25.78
C ILE A 9 12.73 -13.44 27.30
N SER A 10 13.81 -13.79 28.01
CA SER A 10 13.95 -13.54 29.44
C SER A 10 14.17 -12.04 29.77
N SER A 11 14.93 -11.32 28.93
CA SER A 11 15.22 -9.89 29.15
C SER A 11 14.01 -8.98 28.95
N ARG A 12 13.09 -9.33 28.04
CA ARG A 12 11.82 -8.58 27.85
C ARG A 12 10.85 -8.72 29.03
N ARG A 13 10.83 -9.87 29.71
CA ARG A 13 10.02 -10.04 30.94
C ARG A 13 10.62 -9.31 32.15
N ALA A 14 11.94 -9.16 32.22
CA ALA A 14 12.59 -8.36 33.26
C ALA A 14 12.36 -6.84 33.04
N LEU A 15 12.32 -6.37 31.79
CA LEU A 15 12.10 -4.96 31.48
C LEU A 15 10.65 -4.50 31.69
N LEU A 16 9.67 -5.39 31.57
CA LEU A 16 8.27 -5.12 31.90
C LEU A 16 7.96 -5.23 33.42
N GLY A 17 8.83 -5.85 34.20
CA GLY A 17 8.72 -5.92 35.66
C GLY A 17 9.42 -4.78 36.41
N GLY A 18 10.22 -3.95 35.73
CA GLY A 18 11.12 -2.97 36.35
C GLY A 18 10.66 -1.51 36.34
N MET A 19 9.49 -1.18 35.79
CA MET A 19 8.98 0.20 35.73
C MET A 19 8.03 0.60 36.87
N ALA A 20 7.85 -0.26 37.88
CA ALA A 20 7.14 0.10 39.10
C ALA A 20 8.07 0.82 40.08
N GLY A 21 8.44 2.07 39.80
CA GLY A 21 9.21 2.85 40.77
C GLY A 21 9.90 4.08 40.24
N LEU A 22 9.13 5.10 39.82
CA LEU A 22 9.50 6.51 39.96
C LEU A 22 8.21 7.34 39.97
N PRO A 23 7.98 8.21 40.97
CA PRO A 23 6.75 8.98 41.11
C PRO A 23 6.82 10.23 40.23
N LEU A 24 5.73 10.63 39.58
CA LEU A 24 5.39 12.04 39.34
C LEU A 24 4.00 12.19 38.68
N LEU A 25 3.20 13.04 39.32
CA LEU A 25 1.91 13.64 38.93
C LEU A 25 0.64 12.77 39.10
N ASN A 26 0.17 12.80 40.35
CA ASN A 26 -1.20 12.56 40.76
C ASN A 26 -2.19 13.50 40.02
N LEU A 27 -3.00 12.92 39.13
CA LEU A 27 -4.38 13.36 38.88
C LEU A 27 -5.31 12.20 39.28
N GLY A 28 -5.27 11.86 40.58
CA GLY A 28 -6.19 10.91 41.18
C GLY A 28 -7.47 11.63 41.62
N ALA A 29 -8.50 11.62 40.78
CA ALA A 29 -9.89 11.72 41.21
C ALA A 29 -10.83 11.21 40.10
N CYS A 30 -11.59 10.16 40.41
CA CYS A 30 -12.66 9.54 39.62
C CYS A 30 -12.25 8.59 38.47
N ALA A 31 -11.51 7.54 38.79
CA ALA A 31 -11.69 6.25 38.11
C ALA A 31 -11.85 5.18 39.17
N THR A 32 -13.09 4.89 39.56
CA THR A 32 -13.41 3.59 40.15
C THR A 32 -12.96 2.53 39.15
N VAL A 33 -11.87 1.84 39.45
CA VAL A 33 -11.46 0.64 38.72
C VAL A 33 -12.57 -0.39 38.99
N LEU A 34 -13.56 -0.44 38.10
CA LEU A 34 -14.40 -1.61 37.98
C LEU A 34 -13.42 -2.74 37.68
N GLY A 35 -13.36 -3.74 38.57
CA GLY A 35 -12.45 -4.87 38.40
C GLY A 35 -12.62 -5.43 37.00
N GLU A 36 -11.59 -5.30 36.16
CA GLU A 36 -11.64 -5.89 34.83
C GLU A 36 -11.87 -7.40 35.00
N PRO A 37 -12.84 -7.98 34.29
CA PRO A 37 -13.01 -9.42 34.29
C PRO A 37 -11.67 -10.04 33.90
N ALA A 38 -11.24 -11.06 34.64
CA ALA A 38 -10.02 -11.79 34.31
C ALA A 38 -10.08 -12.17 32.82
N PRO A 39 -9.01 -11.93 32.05
CA PRO A 39 -9.03 -12.18 30.61
C PRO A 39 -9.47 -13.62 30.35
N GLU A 40 -10.51 -13.80 29.54
CA GLU A 40 -10.98 -15.12 29.14
C GLU A 40 -9.80 -15.93 28.58
N ALA A 41 -9.67 -17.17 29.01
CA ALA A 41 -8.67 -18.07 28.48
C ALA A 41 -8.90 -18.26 26.97
N LEU A 42 -7.82 -18.25 26.19
CA LEU A 42 -7.88 -18.54 24.76
C LEU A 42 -8.55 -19.90 24.52
N SER A 43 -9.50 -19.96 23.59
CA SER A 43 -10.31 -21.15 23.33
C SER A 43 -9.67 -22.17 22.37
N PHE A 44 -8.50 -21.87 21.81
CA PHE A 44 -7.81 -22.72 20.84
C PHE A 44 -6.46 -23.22 21.36
N ALA A 45 -6.05 -24.40 20.90
CA ALA A 45 -4.73 -24.94 21.17
C ALA A 45 -3.67 -24.21 20.32
N SER A 46 -2.59 -23.75 20.96
CA SER A 46 -1.45 -23.16 20.25
C SER A 46 -0.82 -24.16 19.27
N VAL A 47 -0.41 -23.70 18.08
CA VAL A 47 0.26 -24.51 17.06
C VAL A 47 1.77 -24.41 17.19
N ALA A 48 2.48 -25.48 16.81
CA ALA A 48 3.95 -25.48 16.79
C ALA A 48 4.49 -24.67 15.62
N ALA A 49 5.67 -24.06 15.80
CA ALA A 49 6.40 -23.43 14.70
C ALA A 49 6.80 -24.48 13.64
N THR A 50 6.72 -24.10 12.37
CA THR A 50 7.02 -24.96 11.21
C THR A 50 7.61 -24.13 10.07
N ASN A 51 8.35 -24.80 9.18
CA ASN A 51 8.86 -24.24 7.91
C ASN A 51 8.13 -24.84 6.69
N ALA A 52 6.98 -25.49 6.89
CA ALA A 52 6.18 -26.01 5.80
C ALA A 52 5.58 -24.84 4.99
N ASP A 53 5.61 -24.95 3.66
CA ASP A 53 5.00 -23.99 2.74
C ASP A 53 3.48 -24.18 2.68
N THR A 54 2.81 -23.94 3.81
CA THR A 54 1.36 -24.10 3.98
C THR A 54 0.86 -23.33 5.21
N ILE A 55 -0.45 -23.15 5.31
CA ILE A 55 -1.08 -22.55 6.49
C ILE A 55 -1.43 -23.64 7.50
N THR A 56 -0.78 -23.60 8.67
CA THR A 56 -1.02 -24.52 9.79
C THR A 56 -1.95 -23.87 10.81
N LEU A 57 -3.06 -24.52 11.14
CA LEU A 57 -4.10 -23.99 12.03
C LEU A 57 -4.36 -24.93 13.22
N PRO A 58 -4.93 -24.41 14.33
CA PRO A 58 -5.44 -25.26 15.41
C PRO A 58 -6.53 -26.23 14.92
N PRO A 59 -6.76 -27.36 15.62
CA PRO A 59 -7.87 -28.26 15.32
C PRO A 59 -9.22 -27.52 15.29
N GLY A 60 -10.05 -27.81 14.28
CA GLY A 60 -11.36 -27.19 14.10
C GLY A 60 -11.38 -25.91 13.26
N TYR A 61 -10.21 -25.41 12.83
CA TYR A 61 -10.09 -24.26 11.94
C TYR A 61 -9.78 -24.68 10.51
N ALA A 62 -10.19 -23.86 9.53
CA ALA A 62 -9.91 -24.03 8.12
C ALA A 62 -9.59 -22.67 7.48
N TRP A 63 -8.89 -22.70 6.34
CA TRP A 63 -8.61 -21.52 5.54
C TRP A 63 -8.94 -21.79 4.06
N ARG A 64 -9.06 -20.71 3.31
CA ARG A 64 -9.12 -20.72 1.84
C ARG A 64 -8.59 -19.40 1.31
N SER A 65 -8.14 -19.40 0.06
CA SER A 65 -7.84 -18.14 -0.63
C SER A 65 -9.14 -17.39 -0.94
N LEU A 66 -9.16 -16.09 -0.66
CA LEU A 66 -10.28 -15.19 -0.99
C LEU A 66 -10.07 -14.54 -2.36
N ILE A 67 -8.87 -14.01 -2.57
CA ILE A 67 -8.41 -13.36 -3.80
C ILE A 67 -6.87 -13.39 -3.79
N ALA A 68 -6.24 -13.46 -4.96
CA ALA A 68 -4.81 -13.44 -5.15
C ALA A 68 -4.40 -12.40 -6.21
N TRP A 69 -3.12 -12.04 -6.23
CA TRP A 69 -2.56 -11.16 -7.27
C TRP A 69 -2.91 -11.68 -8.67
N GLY A 70 -3.35 -10.77 -9.54
CA GLY A 70 -3.75 -11.09 -10.90
C GLY A 70 -5.22 -11.52 -11.05
N ASP A 71 -5.93 -11.79 -9.94
CA ASP A 71 -7.35 -12.11 -10.01
C ASP A 71 -8.15 -10.94 -10.59
N PRO A 72 -9.13 -11.23 -11.46
CA PRO A 72 -9.90 -10.19 -12.12
C PRO A 72 -10.90 -9.55 -11.17
N LEU A 73 -10.99 -8.21 -11.23
CA LEU A 73 -11.97 -7.44 -10.47
C LEU A 73 -13.29 -7.29 -11.20
N PHE A 74 -13.30 -7.53 -12.51
CA PHE A 74 -14.45 -7.34 -13.38
C PHE A 74 -14.84 -8.62 -14.11
N GLN A 75 -16.10 -8.68 -14.54
CA GLN A 75 -16.64 -9.80 -15.31
C GLN A 75 -16.05 -9.84 -16.72
N GLY A 76 -15.98 -11.03 -17.32
CA GLY A 76 -15.53 -11.20 -18.70
C GLY A 76 -14.02 -11.00 -18.95
N MET A 77 -13.23 -10.69 -17.91
CA MET A 77 -11.78 -10.58 -18.05
C MET A 77 -11.14 -11.95 -18.35
N PRO A 78 -10.08 -11.99 -19.19
CA PRO A 78 -9.35 -13.23 -19.44
C PRO A 78 -8.65 -13.72 -18.16
N PRO A 79 -8.35 -15.04 -18.08
CA PRO A 79 -7.48 -15.58 -17.04
C PRO A 79 -6.18 -14.77 -16.92
N PHE A 80 -5.62 -14.71 -15.71
CA PHE A 80 -4.36 -14.03 -15.50
C PHE A 80 -3.24 -14.74 -16.27
N ASP A 81 -2.53 -13.99 -17.12
CA ASP A 81 -1.36 -14.46 -17.85
C ASP A 81 -0.13 -13.69 -17.38
N PRO A 82 0.72 -14.30 -16.53
CA PRO A 82 1.91 -13.64 -16.01
C PRO A 82 2.97 -13.37 -17.10
N THR A 83 2.86 -13.98 -18.27
CA THR A 83 3.82 -13.80 -19.38
C THR A 83 3.49 -12.61 -20.28
N ALA A 84 2.26 -12.08 -20.20
CA ALA A 84 1.74 -11.06 -21.10
C ALA A 84 1.10 -9.88 -20.34
N GLN A 85 1.70 -9.49 -19.21
CA GLN A 85 1.19 -8.41 -18.39
C GLN A 85 1.41 -7.05 -19.05
N SER A 86 0.44 -6.16 -18.85
CA SER A 86 0.54 -4.75 -19.19
C SER A 86 0.00 -3.92 -18.04
N ARG A 87 0.43 -2.65 -17.94
CA ARG A 87 -0.16 -1.71 -16.99
C ARG A 87 -1.69 -1.65 -17.08
N ALA A 88 -2.23 -1.56 -18.30
CA ALA A 88 -3.67 -1.44 -18.50
C ALA A 88 -4.46 -2.66 -17.99
N ASP A 89 -3.94 -3.87 -18.19
CA ASP A 89 -4.55 -5.09 -17.65
C ASP A 89 -4.37 -5.19 -16.13
N GLN A 90 -3.18 -4.84 -15.61
CA GLN A 90 -2.90 -4.89 -14.17
C GLN A 90 -3.72 -3.86 -13.37
N GLU A 91 -4.06 -2.69 -13.94
CA GLU A 91 -4.98 -1.71 -13.36
C GLU A 91 -6.42 -2.23 -13.21
N LEU A 92 -6.75 -3.40 -13.78
CA LEU A 92 -8.06 -4.05 -13.68
C LEU A 92 -8.05 -5.32 -12.82
N ARG A 93 -6.88 -5.69 -12.27
CA ARG A 93 -6.66 -6.90 -11.47
C ARG A 93 -6.27 -6.56 -10.05
N PHE A 94 -6.46 -7.52 -9.13
CA PHE A 94 -5.93 -7.41 -7.78
C PHE A 94 -4.40 -7.29 -7.80
N GLY A 95 -3.86 -6.42 -6.93
CA GLY A 95 -2.43 -6.11 -6.88
C GLY A 95 -1.57 -7.18 -6.19
N GLN A 96 -0.27 -6.91 -6.12
CA GLN A 96 0.72 -7.80 -5.51
C GLN A 96 1.15 -7.30 -4.12
N ASN A 97 1.53 -8.24 -3.26
CA ASN A 97 2.04 -8.00 -1.91
C ASN A 97 1.03 -7.22 -1.06
N ASN A 98 -0.12 -7.87 -0.85
CA ASN A 98 -1.19 -7.31 -0.06
C ASN A 98 -0.74 -7.05 1.38
N ASP A 99 -0.94 -5.83 1.86
CA ASP A 99 -0.65 -5.44 3.23
C ASP A 99 -1.96 -5.11 3.96
N MET A 100 -2.09 -3.95 4.60
CA MET A 100 -3.25 -3.59 5.42
C MET A 100 -4.59 -3.89 4.73
N ILE A 101 -5.47 -4.56 5.48
CA ILE A 101 -6.83 -4.89 5.09
C ILE A 101 -7.81 -4.17 6.03
N ALA A 102 -8.77 -3.50 5.44
CA ALA A 102 -9.87 -2.85 6.14
C ALA A 102 -11.21 -3.34 5.60
N LEU A 103 -12.07 -3.84 6.49
CA LEU A 103 -13.43 -4.29 6.16
C LEU A 103 -14.45 -3.27 6.62
N PHE A 104 -15.32 -2.85 5.71
CA PHE A 104 -16.43 -1.94 5.99
C PHE A 104 -17.75 -2.67 5.72
N ALA A 105 -18.73 -2.47 6.59
CA ALA A 105 -20.09 -2.88 6.29
C ALA A 105 -20.62 -2.14 5.04
N ALA A 106 -21.47 -2.80 4.25
CA ALA A 106 -21.96 -2.27 2.97
C ALA A 106 -22.73 -0.93 3.08
N ASN A 107 -23.14 -0.52 4.28
CA ASN A 107 -23.80 0.77 4.51
C ASN A 107 -22.84 1.97 4.41
N TYR A 108 -21.53 1.73 4.43
CA TYR A 108 -20.52 2.76 4.14
C TYR A 108 -20.33 3.02 2.65
N ALA A 109 -20.92 2.19 1.78
CA ALA A 109 -20.88 2.40 0.34
C ALA A 109 -21.72 3.62 -0.09
N PHE A 110 -21.46 4.17 -1.27
CA PHE A 110 -22.31 5.21 -1.87
C PHE A 110 -22.79 4.81 -3.28
N PRO A 111 -24.11 4.64 -3.51
CA PRO A 111 -25.18 4.77 -2.53
C PRO A 111 -25.12 3.69 -1.43
N PRO A 112 -25.61 3.96 -0.19
CA PRO A 112 -25.56 3.01 0.91
C PRO A 112 -26.32 1.71 0.62
N GLN A 113 -25.70 0.58 0.90
CA GLN A 113 -26.32 -0.75 0.81
C GLN A 113 -26.61 -1.30 2.21
N ARG A 114 -27.74 -1.99 2.40
CA ARG A 114 -28.18 -2.50 3.72
C ARG A 114 -28.23 -4.02 3.82
N ASP A 115 -27.58 -4.73 2.90
CA ASP A 115 -27.47 -6.19 2.96
C ASP A 115 -26.32 -6.57 3.91
N PRO A 116 -26.59 -7.23 5.06
CA PRO A 116 -25.55 -7.64 6.01
C PRO A 116 -24.62 -8.73 5.45
N ARG A 117 -24.97 -9.34 4.31
CA ARG A 117 -24.10 -10.28 3.60
C ARG A 117 -23.07 -9.57 2.74
N LEU A 118 -23.16 -8.26 2.56
CA LEU A 118 -22.24 -7.48 1.74
C LEU A 118 -21.26 -6.70 2.63
N MET A 119 -20.00 -6.65 2.20
CA MET A 119 -18.95 -5.81 2.79
C MET A 119 -18.12 -5.18 1.69
N LEU A 120 -17.52 -4.02 2.00
CA LEU A 120 -16.41 -3.47 1.21
C LEU A 120 -15.10 -3.87 1.88
N MET A 121 -14.12 -4.27 1.08
CA MET A 121 -12.77 -4.53 1.53
C MET A 121 -11.81 -3.59 0.82
N CYS A 122 -11.05 -2.80 1.58
CA CYS A 122 -9.93 -2.03 1.08
C CYS A 122 -8.65 -2.78 1.44
N VAL A 123 -7.76 -2.97 0.46
CA VAL A 123 -6.51 -3.72 0.63
C VAL A 123 -5.37 -2.93 0.03
N ASN A 124 -4.34 -2.66 0.83
CA ASN A 124 -3.08 -2.11 0.34
C ASN A 124 -2.31 -3.14 -0.48
N GLN A 125 -1.49 -2.66 -1.41
CA GLN A 125 -0.59 -3.44 -2.25
C GLN A 125 0.75 -2.71 -2.25
N GLU A 126 1.68 -3.17 -1.42
CA GLU A 126 2.75 -2.34 -0.90
C GLU A 126 3.89 -2.16 -1.90
N TYR A 127 4.41 -3.27 -2.42
CA TYR A 127 5.56 -3.32 -3.31
C TYR A 127 5.37 -4.41 -4.37
N PHE A 128 6.29 -4.50 -5.32
CA PHE A 128 6.27 -5.51 -6.38
C PHE A 128 7.58 -6.28 -6.42
N GLU A 129 7.53 -7.50 -6.95
CA GLU A 129 8.71 -8.34 -7.11
C GLU A 129 8.82 -8.85 -8.55
N PRO A 130 9.61 -8.19 -9.44
CA PRO A 130 9.60 -8.50 -10.86
C PRO A 130 9.96 -9.97 -11.17
N ALA A 131 10.83 -10.57 -10.34
CA ALA A 131 11.23 -11.97 -10.47
C ALA A 131 10.07 -12.96 -10.22
N LEU A 132 9.08 -12.58 -9.42
CA LEU A 132 7.85 -13.35 -9.21
C LEU A 132 6.77 -12.98 -10.23
N MET A 133 6.84 -11.77 -10.79
CA MET A 133 5.87 -11.30 -11.75
C MET A 133 6.07 -11.88 -13.14
N PHE A 134 7.31 -11.97 -13.63
CA PHE A 134 7.60 -12.29 -15.02
C PHE A 134 8.38 -13.61 -15.15
N PRO A 135 7.70 -14.76 -15.33
CA PRO A 135 8.37 -16.06 -15.43
C PRO A 135 9.22 -16.21 -16.69
N ASN A 136 9.03 -15.34 -17.69
CA ASN A 136 9.83 -15.28 -18.92
C ASN A 136 11.10 -14.42 -18.80
N ILE A 137 11.35 -13.80 -17.65
CA ILE A 137 12.54 -12.97 -17.40
C ILE A 137 13.50 -13.74 -16.50
N SER A 138 14.69 -14.05 -17.02
CA SER A 138 15.75 -14.75 -16.29
C SER A 138 16.82 -13.82 -15.69
N ASP A 139 16.84 -12.55 -16.09
CA ASP A 139 17.75 -11.51 -15.58
C ASP A 139 16.97 -10.20 -15.42
N LEU A 140 17.03 -9.56 -14.25
CA LEU A 140 16.39 -8.26 -14.01
C LEU A 140 16.88 -7.17 -14.97
N ARG A 141 18.07 -7.33 -15.57
CA ARG A 141 18.57 -6.42 -16.63
C ARG A 141 17.75 -6.48 -17.92
N SER A 142 16.95 -7.52 -18.14
CA SER A 142 16.05 -7.61 -19.29
C SER A 142 14.66 -7.02 -19.01
N LEU A 143 14.47 -6.40 -17.84
CA LEU A 143 13.25 -5.62 -17.60
C LEU A 143 13.16 -4.49 -18.62
N THR A 144 11.94 -4.26 -19.07
CA THR A 144 11.62 -3.18 -19.99
C THR A 144 10.81 -2.14 -19.23
N ARG A 145 10.65 -0.96 -19.82
CA ARG A 145 9.73 0.04 -19.29
C ARG A 145 8.31 -0.53 -19.09
N ALA A 146 7.83 -1.31 -20.05
CA ALA A 146 6.50 -1.93 -19.98
C ALA A 146 6.37 -2.91 -18.79
N HIS A 147 7.44 -3.65 -18.48
CA HIS A 147 7.47 -4.49 -17.28
C HIS A 147 7.36 -3.66 -16.00
N LEU A 148 8.11 -2.55 -15.90
CA LEU A 148 8.05 -1.68 -14.72
C LEU A 148 6.71 -0.93 -14.60
N ASP A 149 6.10 -0.51 -15.70
CA ASP A 149 4.76 0.10 -15.67
C ASP A 149 3.72 -0.91 -15.15
N ALA A 150 3.81 -2.19 -15.54
CA ALA A 150 2.96 -3.25 -15.01
C ALA A 150 3.24 -3.53 -13.52
N CYS A 151 4.51 -3.57 -13.11
CA CYS A 151 4.92 -3.69 -11.70
C CYS A 151 4.33 -2.57 -10.83
N LEU A 152 4.49 -1.32 -11.24
CA LEU A 152 3.94 -0.17 -10.50
C LEU A 152 2.41 -0.24 -10.45
N ALA A 153 1.77 -0.61 -11.56
CA ALA A 153 0.33 -0.82 -11.60
C ALA A 153 -0.16 -1.98 -10.72
N ALA A 154 0.71 -2.86 -10.22
CA ALA A 154 0.37 -3.91 -9.26
C ALA A 154 0.33 -3.40 -7.81
N THR A 155 0.79 -2.17 -7.54
CA THR A 155 0.81 -1.55 -6.21
C THR A 155 -0.34 -0.57 -6.00
N GLY A 156 -0.45 0.01 -4.80
CA GLY A 156 -1.47 0.99 -4.46
C GLY A 156 -2.53 0.41 -3.52
N VAL A 157 -3.80 0.59 -3.87
CA VAL A 157 -4.95 0.09 -3.10
C VAL A 157 -5.94 -0.60 -4.05
N THR A 158 -6.55 -1.68 -3.56
CA THR A 158 -7.72 -2.29 -4.19
C THR A 158 -8.93 -2.15 -3.28
N VAL A 159 -10.04 -1.66 -3.83
CA VAL A 159 -11.36 -1.69 -3.19
C VAL A 159 -12.16 -2.81 -3.86
N LEU A 160 -12.82 -3.65 -3.05
CA LEU A 160 -13.57 -4.82 -3.50
C LEU A 160 -14.93 -4.89 -2.78
N THR A 161 -15.93 -5.44 -3.44
CA THR A 161 -17.14 -5.94 -2.76
C THR A 161 -16.99 -7.41 -2.41
N LEU A 162 -17.32 -7.78 -1.18
CA LEU A 162 -17.43 -9.15 -0.70
C LEU A 162 -18.90 -9.52 -0.46
N GLU A 163 -19.25 -10.76 -0.74
CA GLU A 163 -20.56 -11.33 -0.41
C GLU A 163 -20.40 -12.62 0.41
N HIS A 164 -21.16 -12.75 1.49
CA HIS A 164 -21.25 -13.97 2.29
C HIS A 164 -22.32 -14.92 1.71
N GLY A 165 -21.86 -16.00 1.09
CA GLY A 165 -22.72 -17.07 0.55
C GLY A 165 -22.73 -18.33 1.41
N GLU A 166 -23.29 -19.42 0.85
CA GLU A 166 -23.38 -20.75 1.48
C GLU A 166 -22.01 -21.29 1.94
N TYR A 167 -20.98 -21.04 1.15
CA TYR A 167 -19.61 -21.49 1.43
C TYR A 167 -18.77 -20.40 2.12
N GLY A 168 -19.37 -19.29 2.57
CA GLY A 168 -18.71 -18.13 3.18
C GLY A 168 -18.47 -16.95 2.22
N TRP A 169 -17.61 -16.01 2.62
CA TRP A 169 -17.19 -14.84 1.83
C TRP A 169 -16.55 -15.13 0.45
N ARG A 170 -16.99 -14.41 -0.58
CA ARG A 170 -16.38 -14.40 -1.92
C ARG A 170 -16.29 -12.98 -2.46
N VAL A 171 -15.36 -12.73 -3.37
CA VAL A 171 -15.29 -11.46 -4.11
C VAL A 171 -16.41 -11.40 -5.15
N VAL A 172 -17.16 -10.30 -5.15
CA VAL A 172 -18.11 -9.96 -6.20
C VAL A 172 -17.34 -9.23 -7.30
N ARG A 173 -17.50 -9.68 -8.55
CA ARG A 173 -16.90 -9.03 -9.72
C ARG A 173 -17.93 -8.09 -10.35
N ASP A 174 -17.57 -6.82 -10.46
CA ASP A 174 -18.43 -5.82 -11.12
C ASP A 174 -18.50 -6.08 -12.63
N ALA A 175 -19.57 -5.62 -13.27
CA ALA A 175 -19.75 -5.82 -14.71
C ALA A 175 -18.64 -5.16 -15.54
N ALA A 176 -18.18 -3.98 -15.13
CA ALA A 176 -17.10 -3.21 -15.75
C ALA A 176 -16.58 -2.14 -14.76
N PRO A 177 -15.43 -1.50 -15.04
CA PRO A 177 -14.97 -0.34 -14.27
C PRO A 177 -16.06 0.73 -14.14
N GLY A 178 -16.33 1.18 -12.91
CA GLY A 178 -17.36 2.17 -12.61
C GLY A 178 -18.80 1.64 -12.50
N ALA A 179 -19.03 0.34 -12.76
CA ALA A 179 -20.36 -0.28 -12.61
C ALA A 179 -20.68 -0.70 -11.16
N GLY A 180 -19.73 -0.60 -10.24
CA GLY A 180 -19.86 -0.93 -8.83
C GLY A 180 -18.72 -0.34 -8.00
N PHE A 181 -18.30 -1.01 -6.93
CA PHE A 181 -17.29 -0.50 -5.99
C PHE A 181 -15.88 -1.00 -6.25
N ASN A 182 -15.71 -2.01 -7.11
CA ASN A 182 -14.39 -2.57 -7.39
C ASN A 182 -13.53 -1.54 -8.10
N ARG A 183 -12.36 -1.25 -7.53
CA ARG A 183 -11.48 -0.19 -8.01
C ARG A 183 -10.03 -0.49 -7.67
N ARG A 184 -9.14 -0.21 -8.62
CA ARG A 184 -7.72 0.00 -8.35
C ARG A 184 -7.41 1.47 -8.22
N ILE A 185 -6.58 1.78 -7.23
CA ILE A 185 -5.90 3.04 -7.03
C ILE A 185 -4.41 2.67 -7.11
N THR A 186 -3.68 3.27 -8.04
CA THR A 186 -2.30 2.94 -8.39
C THR A 186 -1.42 4.18 -8.31
N PRO A 187 -0.08 4.09 -8.48
CA PRO A 187 0.83 5.24 -8.58
C PRO A 187 0.56 6.19 -9.76
N PHE A 188 -0.49 5.94 -10.54
CA PHE A 188 -0.87 6.75 -11.70
C PHE A 188 -2.30 7.32 -11.58
N THR A 189 -3.03 6.94 -10.53
CA THR A 189 -4.39 7.41 -10.30
C THR A 189 -4.38 8.91 -9.99
N PRO A 190 -5.29 9.72 -10.59
CA PRO A 190 -5.41 11.12 -10.21
C PRO A 190 -5.80 11.28 -8.73
N VAL A 191 -5.04 12.07 -7.98
CA VAL A 191 -5.29 12.40 -6.57
C VAL A 191 -5.39 13.91 -6.35
N LEU A 192 -6.00 14.28 -5.23
CA LEU A 192 -6.10 15.66 -4.77
C LEU A 192 -5.28 15.84 -3.50
N PHE A 193 -4.44 16.87 -3.48
CA PHE A 193 -3.72 17.28 -2.27
C PHE A 193 -4.60 18.22 -1.45
N SER A 194 -4.56 18.03 -0.13
CA SER A 194 -5.29 18.84 0.85
C SER A 194 -4.40 19.16 2.05
N GLY A 195 -4.89 20.01 2.96
CA GLY A 195 -4.13 20.47 4.12
C GLY A 195 -3.14 21.60 3.81
N PRO A 196 -2.33 22.01 4.79
CA PRO A 196 -1.48 23.21 4.71
C PRO A 196 -0.46 23.20 3.56
N ALA A 197 -0.01 22.02 3.14
CA ALA A 197 0.99 21.85 2.10
C ALA A 197 0.40 21.74 0.68
N ALA A 198 -0.93 21.70 0.50
CA ALA A 198 -1.56 21.36 -0.78
C ALA A 198 -1.14 22.22 -1.98
N ARG A 199 -0.66 23.45 -1.74
CA ARG A 199 -0.18 24.40 -2.74
C ARG A 199 1.29 24.76 -2.55
N HIS A 200 2.06 23.86 -1.93
CA HIS A 200 3.49 24.07 -1.79
C HIS A 200 4.13 24.16 -3.18
N PRO A 201 5.08 25.10 -3.42
CA PRO A 201 5.69 25.28 -4.74
C PRO A 201 6.30 24.00 -5.34
N TRP A 202 6.82 23.11 -4.48
CA TRP A 202 7.35 21.82 -4.92
C TRP A 202 6.26 20.87 -5.45
N ILE A 203 5.09 20.81 -4.79
CA ILE A 203 3.94 20.02 -5.24
C ILE A 203 3.41 20.56 -6.56
N GLU A 204 3.27 21.88 -6.70
CA GLU A 204 2.80 22.49 -7.95
C GLU A 204 3.76 22.25 -9.11
N ALA A 205 5.07 22.45 -8.88
CA ALA A 205 6.11 22.24 -9.89
C ALA A 205 6.19 20.76 -10.32
N ALA A 206 6.21 19.84 -9.35
CA ALA A 206 6.25 18.41 -9.63
C ALA A 206 4.96 17.95 -10.32
N GLY A 207 3.80 18.37 -9.80
CA GLY A 207 2.49 18.00 -10.34
C GLY A 207 2.29 18.43 -11.79
N ALA A 208 2.80 19.61 -12.17
CA ALA A 208 2.79 20.07 -13.56
C ALA A 208 3.62 19.17 -14.48
N ILE A 209 4.77 18.68 -14.00
CA ILE A 209 5.61 17.74 -14.76
C ILE A 209 4.92 16.39 -14.87
N VAL A 210 4.43 15.83 -13.76
CA VAL A 210 3.71 14.55 -13.73
C VAL A 210 2.51 14.58 -14.68
N ASN A 211 1.66 15.60 -14.58
CA ASN A 211 0.52 15.73 -15.48
C ASN A 211 0.92 15.91 -16.95
N ARG A 212 2.10 16.43 -17.26
CA ARG A 212 2.53 16.51 -18.66
C ARG A 212 3.03 15.17 -19.20
N VAL A 213 3.76 14.39 -18.40
CA VAL A 213 4.46 13.17 -18.85
C VAL A 213 3.63 11.91 -18.69
N GLU A 214 2.73 11.89 -17.70
CA GLU A 214 1.85 10.76 -17.44
C GLU A 214 0.67 10.83 -18.41
N PRO A 215 0.47 9.81 -19.27
CA PRO A 215 -0.66 9.73 -20.18
C PRO A 215 -1.99 9.98 -19.43
N ALA A 216 -3.02 10.43 -20.14
CA ALA A 216 -4.35 10.64 -19.56
C ALA A 216 -5.28 9.45 -19.90
N PRO A 217 -5.18 8.27 -19.23
CA PRO A 217 -6.18 7.22 -19.38
C PRO A 217 -7.37 7.43 -18.44
N HIS A 218 -7.22 8.24 -17.39
CA HIS A 218 -8.26 8.47 -16.40
C HIS A 218 -8.98 9.80 -16.68
N PRO A 219 -10.28 9.80 -17.02
CA PRO A 219 -11.05 11.03 -17.03
C PRO A 219 -11.04 11.62 -15.61
N THR A 220 -10.64 12.89 -15.49
CA THR A 220 -10.73 13.62 -14.23
C THR A 220 -11.43 14.94 -14.50
N ASP A 221 -12.55 15.15 -13.83
CA ASP A 221 -13.31 16.40 -13.88
C ASP A 221 -12.65 17.51 -13.05
N ALA A 222 -11.55 17.21 -12.34
CA ALA A 222 -10.84 18.14 -11.49
C ALA A 222 -9.58 18.66 -12.18
N SER A 223 -9.61 19.91 -12.64
CA SER A 223 -8.42 20.61 -13.16
C SER A 223 -7.25 20.67 -12.16
N ALA A 224 -7.48 20.39 -10.88
CA ALA A 224 -6.50 20.38 -9.80
C ALA A 224 -5.92 18.98 -9.47
N ALA A 225 -6.34 17.91 -10.13
CA ALA A 225 -5.83 16.58 -9.83
C ALA A 225 -4.41 16.36 -10.37
N ILE A 226 -3.58 15.65 -9.60
CA ILE A 226 -2.22 15.25 -9.98
C ILE A 226 -2.19 13.74 -10.19
N ARG A 227 -1.66 13.28 -11.33
CA ARG A 227 -1.56 11.84 -11.70
C ARG A 227 -0.38 11.13 -11.04
N CYS A 228 -0.19 11.33 -9.73
CA CYS A 228 0.88 10.69 -8.95
C CYS A 228 0.40 9.54 -8.07
N GLY A 229 -0.91 9.35 -7.92
CA GLY A 229 -1.45 8.17 -7.28
C GLY A 229 -0.99 7.98 -5.85
N THR A 230 -0.67 6.72 -5.51
CA THR A 230 -0.08 6.34 -4.23
C THR A 230 0.79 5.08 -4.40
N TYR A 231 1.85 4.96 -3.60
CA TYR A 231 2.78 3.82 -3.61
C TYR A 231 3.31 3.52 -2.20
N GLY A 232 3.85 2.31 -2.00
CA GLY A 232 4.48 1.93 -0.73
C GLY A 232 3.44 1.83 0.37
N ASN A 233 2.21 1.49 -0.01
CA ASN A 233 1.04 1.39 0.85
C ASN A 233 1.25 0.24 1.83
N CYS A 234 1.71 0.55 3.04
CA CYS A 234 2.05 -0.44 4.07
C CYS A 234 0.83 -0.66 4.98
N ALA A 235 0.78 0.12 6.06
CA ALA A 235 -0.30 0.11 7.03
C ALA A 235 -1.46 1.04 6.65
N GLY A 236 -2.39 1.20 7.57
CA GLY A 236 -3.54 2.08 7.37
C GLY A 236 -4.46 2.14 8.57
N GLY A 237 -5.67 2.64 8.32
CA GLY A 237 -6.68 2.80 9.34
C GLY A 237 -8.07 2.95 8.78
N GLN A 238 -9.05 2.83 9.66
CA GLN A 238 -10.44 3.11 9.37
C GLN A 238 -10.89 4.29 10.21
N THR A 239 -11.56 5.24 9.57
CA THR A 239 -12.16 6.35 10.31
C THR A 239 -13.57 6.00 10.76
N PRO A 240 -14.06 6.58 11.87
CA PRO A 240 -15.43 6.36 12.33
C PRO A 240 -16.51 6.81 11.33
N TRP A 241 -16.16 7.70 10.41
CA TRP A 241 -17.05 8.21 9.35
C TRP A 241 -16.95 7.45 8.02
N GLY A 242 -16.29 6.28 8.02
CA GLY A 242 -16.34 5.37 6.88
C GLY A 242 -15.34 5.62 5.77
N THR A 243 -14.18 6.20 6.09
CA THR A 243 -13.07 6.35 5.13
C THR A 243 -11.92 5.42 5.45
N TYR A 244 -11.27 4.92 4.41
CA TYR A 244 -10.03 4.18 4.51
C TYR A 244 -8.83 5.13 4.47
N LEU A 245 -7.88 4.91 5.38
CA LEU A 245 -6.58 5.57 5.38
C LEU A 245 -5.54 4.54 4.94
N SER A 246 -4.76 4.87 3.91
CA SER A 246 -3.57 4.12 3.53
C SER A 246 -2.34 4.97 3.85
N ALA A 247 -1.22 4.33 4.20
CA ALA A 247 0.02 5.01 4.58
C ALA A 247 1.17 4.61 3.64
N GLU A 248 1.82 5.61 3.04
CA GLU A 248 3.01 5.43 2.21
C GLU A 248 4.26 5.36 3.09
N GLU A 249 5.02 4.27 3.02
CA GLU A 249 6.23 4.07 3.81
C GLU A 249 7.49 4.26 2.97
N ASN A 250 7.82 3.27 2.14
CA ASN A 250 9.07 3.24 1.38
C ASN A 250 8.96 3.95 0.02
N PHE A 251 8.26 5.09 -0.05
CA PHE A 251 8.03 5.82 -1.31
C PHE A 251 9.33 6.28 -1.99
N HIS A 252 10.35 6.60 -1.19
CA HIS A 252 11.67 7.06 -1.64
C HIS A 252 12.34 6.10 -2.65
N VAL A 253 12.02 4.80 -2.64
CA VAL A 253 12.59 3.81 -3.57
C VAL A 253 12.19 4.06 -5.03
N LEU A 254 11.11 4.81 -5.27
CA LEU A 254 10.71 5.19 -6.62
C LEU A 254 11.66 6.23 -7.23
N PHE A 255 12.21 7.11 -6.40
CA PHE A 255 12.87 8.32 -6.87
C PHE A 255 14.35 8.09 -7.11
N THR A 256 14.77 8.20 -8.37
CA THR A 256 16.16 8.06 -8.80
C THR A 256 16.61 9.28 -9.58
N ALA A 257 17.92 9.41 -9.84
CA ALA A 257 18.44 10.43 -10.75
C ALA A 257 19.30 9.75 -11.83
N THR A 258 18.81 9.72 -13.06
CA THR A 258 19.57 9.20 -14.21
C THR A 258 20.74 10.09 -14.61
N ASP A 259 20.66 11.39 -14.34
CA ASP A 259 21.73 12.37 -14.49
C ASP A 259 21.83 13.26 -13.25
N ALA A 260 22.76 12.93 -12.35
CA ALA A 260 23.02 13.72 -11.14
C ALA A 260 23.50 15.16 -11.42
N ASN A 261 23.92 15.46 -12.65
CA ASN A 261 24.35 16.80 -13.08
C ASN A 261 23.28 17.56 -13.87
N ALA A 262 22.07 17.00 -14.02
CA ALA A 262 21.00 17.65 -14.76
C ALA A 262 20.72 19.05 -14.21
N ALA A 263 20.57 20.02 -15.11
CA ALA A 263 20.39 21.43 -14.73
C ALA A 263 19.21 21.66 -13.75
N PRO A 264 18.03 21.03 -13.93
CA PRO A 264 16.92 21.18 -12.97
C PRO A 264 17.28 20.68 -11.56
N LEU A 265 17.94 19.52 -11.47
CA LEU A 265 18.35 18.94 -10.19
C LEU A 265 19.43 19.78 -9.51
N ARG A 266 20.43 20.25 -10.26
CA ARG A 266 21.47 21.15 -9.75
C ARG A 266 20.91 22.46 -9.23
N GLU A 267 19.87 22.99 -9.86
CA GLU A 267 19.21 24.21 -9.42
C GLU A 267 18.43 23.98 -8.12
N ALA A 268 17.67 22.88 -8.02
CA ALA A 268 17.00 22.50 -6.78
C ALA A 268 17.99 22.31 -5.61
N MET A 269 19.16 21.70 -5.87
CA MET A 269 20.23 21.51 -4.88
C MET A 269 20.87 22.81 -4.36
N ARG A 270 20.55 23.98 -4.91
CA ARG A 270 20.95 25.27 -4.33
C ARG A 270 20.11 25.66 -3.11
N ASP A 271 18.91 25.08 -2.96
CA ASP A 271 18.03 25.30 -1.83
C ASP A 271 18.46 24.41 -0.64
N PRO A 272 18.88 24.98 0.51
CA PRO A 272 19.25 24.19 1.68
C PRO A 272 18.12 23.31 2.22
N ALA A 273 16.85 23.73 2.06
CA ALA A 273 15.70 22.93 2.48
C ALA A 273 15.57 21.67 1.62
N PHE A 274 15.80 21.79 0.31
CA PHE A 274 15.80 20.67 -0.62
C PHE A 274 16.91 19.67 -0.30
N VAL A 275 18.13 20.16 -0.03
CA VAL A 275 19.26 19.28 0.35
C VAL A 275 18.96 18.52 1.65
N LEU A 276 18.36 19.19 2.64
CA LEU A 276 17.96 18.56 3.90
C LEU A 276 16.86 17.51 3.71
N ASP A 277 15.86 17.80 2.88
CA ASP A 277 14.79 16.87 2.53
C ASP A 277 15.34 15.59 1.88
N CYS A 278 16.18 15.74 0.85
CA CYS A 278 16.88 14.64 0.20
C CYS A 278 17.70 13.78 1.18
N ALA A 279 18.42 14.42 2.10
CA ALA A 279 19.24 13.73 3.10
C ALA A 279 18.39 12.95 4.12
N ASN A 280 17.23 13.49 4.52
CA ASN A 280 16.35 12.86 5.51
C ASN A 280 15.58 11.66 4.93
N PHE A 281 15.13 11.77 3.67
CA PHE A 281 14.31 10.74 3.01
C PHE A 281 15.11 9.81 2.09
N GLY A 282 16.42 10.04 1.93
CA GLY A 282 17.30 9.16 1.15
C GLY A 282 17.07 9.23 -0.36
N THR A 283 16.76 10.41 -0.90
CA THR A 283 16.52 10.64 -2.33
C THR A 283 17.63 11.53 -2.95
N PRO A 284 17.98 11.32 -4.24
CA PRO A 284 17.62 10.19 -5.07
C PRO A 284 18.26 8.89 -4.59
N MET A 285 17.54 7.79 -4.76
CA MET A 285 18.03 6.45 -4.44
C MET A 285 19.04 5.99 -5.48
N ALA A 286 20.20 5.50 -5.03
CA ALA A 286 21.33 5.17 -5.91
C ALA A 286 21.10 3.94 -6.81
N PHE A 287 20.24 3.00 -6.38
CA PHE A 287 19.99 1.71 -7.05
C PHE A 287 18.49 1.42 -7.17
N GLY A 288 17.78 2.24 -7.96
CA GLY A 288 16.34 2.07 -8.20
C GLY A 288 16.02 1.72 -9.65
N MET A 289 14.82 2.13 -10.11
CA MET A 289 14.34 1.87 -11.48
C MET A 289 15.22 2.49 -12.58
N GLY A 290 15.96 3.56 -12.26
CA GLY A 290 16.84 4.25 -13.20
C GLY A 290 16.11 4.69 -14.47
N ALA A 291 16.80 4.60 -15.61
CA ALA A 291 16.25 5.02 -16.91
C ALA A 291 15.07 4.18 -17.41
N LEU A 292 14.82 3.00 -16.81
CA LEU A 292 13.65 2.19 -17.13
C LEU A 292 12.39 2.67 -16.39
N GLY A 293 12.53 3.50 -15.35
CA GLY A 293 11.41 4.01 -14.59
C GLY A 293 10.57 5.04 -15.34
N PRO A 294 9.34 5.32 -14.88
CA PRO A 294 8.57 6.47 -15.34
C PRO A 294 9.29 7.80 -15.11
N PRO A 295 9.25 8.76 -16.07
CA PRO A 295 9.99 10.01 -15.96
C PRO A 295 9.52 10.88 -14.80
N GLN A 296 8.28 10.68 -14.30
CA GLN A 296 7.81 11.37 -13.10
C GLN A 296 8.65 11.08 -11.84
N PHE A 297 9.32 9.92 -11.79
CA PHE A 297 10.15 9.49 -10.66
C PHE A 297 11.65 9.74 -10.89
N ASP A 298 12.04 10.29 -12.04
CA ASP A 298 13.43 10.70 -12.30
C ASP A 298 13.65 12.14 -11.86
N MET A 299 14.33 12.32 -10.73
CA MET A 299 14.65 13.62 -10.14
C MET A 299 15.54 14.50 -11.04
N SER A 300 16.20 13.91 -12.04
CA SER A 300 16.95 14.67 -13.06
C SER A 300 16.01 15.53 -13.92
N ALA A 301 14.77 15.05 -14.13
CA ALA A 301 13.73 15.72 -14.91
C ALA A 301 12.64 16.35 -14.03
N ASN A 302 12.35 15.74 -12.88
CA ASN A 302 11.34 16.17 -11.91
C ASN A 302 11.95 16.25 -10.50
N PRO A 303 12.78 17.27 -10.21
CA PRO A 303 13.58 17.31 -8.98
C PRO A 303 12.74 17.34 -7.69
N TYR A 304 11.49 17.79 -7.78
CA TYR A 304 10.56 17.86 -6.66
C TYR A 304 9.57 16.68 -6.61
N GLY A 305 9.79 15.64 -7.41
CA GLY A 305 8.86 14.52 -7.55
C GLY A 305 8.49 13.85 -6.23
N GLN A 306 9.44 13.76 -5.30
CA GLN A 306 9.27 13.18 -3.96
C GLN A 306 8.37 13.99 -3.02
N ALA A 307 7.99 15.21 -3.40
CA ALA A 307 7.00 16.00 -2.66
C ALA A 307 5.55 15.60 -2.98
N LEU A 308 5.36 14.76 -4.01
CA LEU A 308 4.07 14.20 -4.41
C LEU A 308 3.79 12.85 -3.75
#